data_AF-A0A1B8BZ92-F1
#
_entry.id   AF-A0A1B8BZ92-F1
#
_cell.length_a   1.000
_cell.length_b   1.000
_cell.length_c   1.000
_cell.angle_alpha   90.00
_cell.angle_beta   90.00
_cell.angle_gamma   90.00
#
_symmetry.space_group_name_H-M   'P 1'
#
loop_
_entity.id
_entity.type
_entity.pdbx_description
1 polymer ?
#
loop_
_entity_poly.entity_id
_entity_poly.type
_entity_poly.pdbx_seq_one_letter_code
_entity_poly.pdbx_strand_id
1 'polypeptide(L)'
;MHIPLLTTTLLLLTSLTPTLALPSPSPNANIEARQQQAPIQTITCADYSRIANYTAIDSNSTLRAAFLQASPQGTDPTRVILDRASVEFKAKNLKFDKALNTRCGNLSTVALREVNTNFSRGVVAGWKVAAPVGAEIGAGREVLCVAVFVVMYIGFGACL
;
A
#
# COMPACT_ATOMS: atom_id res chain seq x y z
N MET A 1 7.92 2.00 -57.77
CA MET A 1 7.69 2.61 -56.44
C MET A 1 7.05 1.57 -55.50
N HIS A 2 7.75 0.47 -55.17
CA HIS A 2 7.15 -0.68 -54.46
C HIS A 2 7.82 -1.01 -53.12
N ILE A 3 8.84 -0.23 -52.74
CA ILE A 3 9.64 -0.43 -51.53
C ILE A 3 8.91 0.03 -50.24
N PRO A 4 8.13 1.13 -50.19
CA PRO A 4 7.58 1.61 -48.91
C PRO A 4 6.43 0.74 -48.38
N LEU A 5 5.75 0.01 -49.26
CA LEU A 5 4.60 -0.84 -48.92
C LEU A 5 5.04 -2.21 -48.34
N LEU A 6 6.23 -2.67 -48.74
CA LEU A 6 6.83 -3.89 -48.23
C LEU A 6 7.48 -3.68 -46.85
N THR A 7 8.02 -2.48 -46.59
CA THR A 7 8.56 -2.11 -45.28
C THR A 7 7.48 -1.92 -44.21
N THR A 8 6.33 -1.34 -44.56
CA THR A 8 5.23 -1.14 -43.60
C THR A 8 4.51 -2.44 -43.26
N THR A 9 4.39 -3.38 -44.20
CA THR A 9 3.81 -4.71 -43.93
C THR A 9 4.73 -5.57 -43.07
N LEU A 10 6.06 -5.48 -43.22
CA LEU A 10 7.01 -6.20 -42.37
C LEU A 10 7.04 -5.68 -40.92
N LEU A 11 6.90 -4.36 -40.73
CA LEU A 11 6.79 -3.72 -39.40
C LEU A 11 5.49 -4.06 -38.66
N LEU A 12 4.39 -4.30 -39.40
CA LEU A 12 3.12 -4.74 -38.80
C LEU A 12 3.15 -6.22 -38.38
N LEU A 13 4.01 -7.04 -38.98
CA LEU A 13 4.06 -8.48 -38.70
C LEU A 13 4.89 -8.82 -37.45
N THR A 14 5.82 -7.95 -37.05
CA THR A 14 6.66 -8.18 -35.85
C THR A 14 5.95 -7.85 -34.54
N SER A 15 4.90 -7.02 -34.54
CA SER A 15 4.12 -6.68 -33.35
C SER A 15 3.15 -7.78 -32.90
N LEU A 16 2.95 -8.82 -33.70
CA LEU A 16 2.04 -9.95 -33.43
C LEU A 16 2.75 -11.23 -32.99
N THR A 17 4.01 -11.16 -32.54
CA THR A 17 4.69 -12.33 -31.95
C THR A 17 4.43 -12.39 -30.43
N PRO A 18 3.52 -13.25 -29.94
CA PRO A 18 3.47 -13.54 -28.52
C PRO A 18 4.72 -14.35 -28.18
N THR A 19 5.70 -13.73 -27.53
CA THR A 19 6.72 -14.47 -26.79
C THR A 19 6.00 -15.23 -25.67
N LEU A 20 5.73 -16.51 -25.92
CA LEU A 20 5.36 -17.48 -24.90
C LEU A 20 6.56 -17.64 -23.95
N ALA A 21 6.65 -16.76 -22.96
CA ALA A 21 7.50 -16.96 -21.81
C ALA A 21 6.93 -18.14 -21.02
N LEU A 22 7.49 -19.33 -21.24
CA LEU A 22 7.24 -20.47 -20.36
C LEU A 22 7.76 -20.08 -18.96
N PRO A 23 6.93 -20.14 -17.91
CA PRO A 23 7.41 -19.95 -16.55
C PRO A 23 8.46 -21.05 -16.26
N SER A 24 9.69 -20.63 -15.98
CA SER A 24 10.71 -21.52 -15.46
C SER A 24 10.20 -22.13 -14.17
N PRO A 25 10.27 -23.46 -13.96
CA PRO A 25 9.93 -24.06 -12.68
C PRO A 25 10.96 -23.57 -11.65
N SER A 26 10.55 -22.59 -10.85
CA SER A 26 11.29 -22.20 -9.67
C SER A 26 11.43 -23.44 -8.76
N PRO A 27 12.62 -23.69 -8.18
CA PRO A 27 12.73 -24.72 -7.16
C PRO A 27 11.74 -24.37 -6.06
N ASN A 28 10.92 -25.33 -5.65
CA ASN A 28 10.02 -25.22 -4.51
C ASN A 28 10.86 -24.87 -3.26
N ALA A 29 11.10 -23.58 -3.05
CA ALA A 29 11.59 -23.08 -1.79
C ALA A 29 10.45 -23.37 -0.82
N ASN A 30 10.61 -24.41 -0.01
CA ASN A 30 9.77 -24.66 1.14
C ASN A 30 9.97 -23.45 2.07
N ILE A 31 9.13 -22.43 1.89
CA ILE A 31 9.07 -21.28 2.79
C ILE A 31 8.41 -21.81 4.05
N GLU A 32 9.21 -22.39 4.93
CA GLU A 32 8.80 -22.66 6.28
C GLU A 32 8.36 -21.32 6.89
N ALA A 33 7.07 -21.22 7.18
CA ALA A 33 6.50 -20.07 7.86
C ALA A 33 7.16 -19.98 9.25
N ARG A 34 8.21 -19.16 9.37
CA ARG A 34 9.05 -19.14 10.58
C ARG A 34 8.27 -18.75 11.83
N GLN A 35 7.10 -18.11 11.71
CA GLN A 35 6.20 -17.84 12.83
C GLN A 35 4.73 -17.84 12.39
N GLN A 36 4.03 -18.95 12.64
CA GLN A 36 2.57 -18.91 12.78
C GLN A 36 2.28 -18.15 14.09
N GLN A 37 1.83 -16.90 13.96
CA GLN A 37 1.24 -16.15 15.06
C GLN A 37 0.07 -17.00 15.56
N ALA A 38 0.23 -17.63 16.74
CA ALA A 38 -0.85 -18.39 17.34
C ALA A 38 -2.07 -17.45 17.48
N PRO A 39 -3.28 -17.91 17.13
CA PRO A 39 -4.47 -17.08 17.30
C PRO A 39 -4.55 -16.66 18.77
N ILE A 40 -4.53 -15.35 19.00
CA ILE A 40 -4.58 -14.75 20.35
C ILE A 40 -5.90 -15.20 20.99
N GLN A 41 -5.85 -16.25 21.82
CA GLN A 41 -7.03 -16.82 22.47
C GLN A 41 -7.54 -15.93 23.59
N THR A 42 -6.66 -15.12 24.19
CA THR A 42 -7.03 -14.06 25.14
C THR A 42 -6.27 -12.78 24.79
N ILE A 43 -7.01 -11.70 24.48
CA ILE A 43 -6.38 -10.40 24.20
C ILE A 43 -5.95 -9.76 25.51
N THR A 44 -4.67 -9.43 25.61
CA THR A 44 -4.15 -8.61 26.70
C THR A 44 -4.44 -7.12 26.45
N CYS A 45 -4.43 -6.29 27.50
CA CYS A 45 -4.57 -4.84 27.32
C CYS A 45 -3.44 -4.24 26.46
N ALA A 46 -2.24 -4.83 26.48
CA ALA A 46 -1.12 -4.41 25.66
C ALA A 46 -1.33 -4.74 24.17
N ASP A 47 -1.87 -5.94 23.87
CA ASP A 47 -2.24 -6.29 22.50
C ASP A 47 -3.37 -5.39 22.01
N TYR A 48 -4.36 -5.13 22.87
CA TYR A 48 -5.46 -4.22 22.54
C TYR A 48 -4.95 -2.81 22.23
N SER A 49 -4.03 -2.26 23.03
CA SER A 49 -3.46 -0.93 22.78
C SER A 49 -2.71 -0.87 21.46
N ARG A 50 -1.95 -1.91 21.13
CA ARG A 50 -1.17 -2.01 19.89
C ARG A 50 -2.07 -2.12 18.67
N ILE A 51 -3.03 -3.04 18.69
CA ILE A 51 -3.97 -3.26 17.59
C ILE A 51 -4.84 -2.01 17.37
N ALA A 52 -5.30 -1.37 18.45
CA ALA A 52 -6.06 -0.12 18.38
C ALA A 52 -5.24 1.02 17.76
N ASN A 53 -3.97 1.17 18.13
CA ASN A 53 -3.08 2.18 17.54
C ASN A 53 -2.86 1.94 16.03
N TYR A 54 -2.55 0.71 15.61
CA TYR A 54 -2.37 0.43 14.18
C TYR A 54 -3.65 0.61 13.38
N THR A 55 -4.79 0.21 13.93
CA THR A 55 -6.08 0.42 13.26
C THR A 55 -6.43 1.90 13.17
N ALA A 56 -6.10 2.69 14.19
CA ALA A 56 -6.25 4.15 14.15
C ALA A 56 -5.36 4.79 13.06
N ILE A 57 -4.11 4.34 12.93
CA ILE A 57 -3.20 4.77 11.85
C ILE A 57 -3.76 4.37 10.47
N ASP A 58 -4.23 3.12 10.31
CA ASP A 58 -4.76 2.62 9.04
C ASP A 58 -6.05 3.34 8.62
N SER A 59 -6.85 3.80 9.58
CA SER A 59 -8.11 4.51 9.31
C SER A 59 -7.93 5.91 8.69
N ASN A 60 -6.70 6.44 8.64
CA ASN A 60 -6.39 7.75 8.08
C ASN A 60 -5.28 7.62 7.02
N SER A 61 -5.56 8.02 5.78
CA SER A 61 -4.64 7.88 4.65
C SER A 61 -3.32 8.63 4.85
N THR A 62 -3.34 9.80 5.49
CA THR A 62 -2.14 10.60 5.79
C THR A 62 -1.27 9.89 6.83
N LEU A 63 -1.88 9.37 7.91
CA LEU A 63 -1.16 8.63 8.95
C LEU A 63 -0.60 7.32 8.41
N ARG A 64 -1.37 6.61 7.58
CA ARG A 64 -0.92 5.40 6.89
C ARG A 64 0.26 5.70 5.98
N ALA A 65 0.20 6.76 5.17
CA ALA A 65 1.32 7.14 4.31
C ALA A 65 2.57 7.48 5.12
N ALA A 66 2.42 8.26 6.19
CA ALA A 66 3.52 8.62 7.08
C ALA A 66 4.14 7.39 7.77
N PHE A 67 3.32 6.43 8.20
CA PHE A 67 3.80 5.17 8.79
C PHE A 67 4.58 4.33 7.78
N LEU A 68 4.09 4.22 6.55
CA LEU A 68 4.75 3.47 5.48
C LEU A 68 6.07 4.12 5.06
N GLN A 69 6.12 5.46 5.03
CA GLN A 69 7.33 6.22 4.72
C GLN A 69 8.38 6.17 5.84
N ALA A 70 7.94 6.18 7.10
CA ALA A 70 8.83 6.14 8.25
C ALA A 70 9.38 4.74 8.56
N SER A 71 8.89 3.70 7.89
CA SER A 71 9.28 2.32 8.20
C SER A 71 10.69 1.98 7.73
N PRO A 72 11.55 1.43 8.61
CA PRO A 72 12.88 0.96 8.22
C PRO A 72 12.84 -0.34 7.41
N GLN A 73 11.70 -1.05 7.40
CA GLN A 73 11.56 -2.37 6.75
C GLN A 73 11.02 -2.27 5.31
N GLY A 74 10.74 -1.07 4.82
CA GLY A 74 10.08 -0.85 3.53
C GLY A 74 8.56 -0.95 3.58
N THR A 75 7.90 -0.57 2.49
CA THR A 75 6.44 -0.35 2.45
C THR A 75 5.62 -1.64 2.49
N ASP A 76 6.09 -2.69 1.83
CA ASP A 76 5.36 -3.96 1.68
C ASP A 76 5.19 -4.72 3.02
N PRO A 77 6.26 -5.05 3.78
CA PRO A 77 6.09 -5.73 5.07
C PRO A 77 5.35 -4.86 6.10
N THR A 78 5.46 -3.54 5.98
CA THR A 78 4.81 -2.59 6.88
C THR A 78 3.31 -2.49 6.63
N ARG A 79 2.89 -2.57 5.37
CA ARG A 79 1.47 -2.60 4.99
C ARG A 79 0.77 -3.81 5.60
N VAL A 80 1.42 -4.98 5.61
CA VAL A 80 0.85 -6.22 6.17
C VAL A 80 0.56 -6.07 7.68
N ILE A 81 1.36 -5.31 8.42
CA ILE A 81 1.13 -5.07 9.86
C ILE A 81 -0.17 -4.32 10.08
N LEU A 82 -0.40 -3.24 9.32
CA LEU A 82 -1.64 -2.45 9.40
C LEU A 82 -2.85 -3.27 8.97
N ASP A 83 -2.72 -3.99 7.86
CA ASP A 83 -3.81 -4.80 7.31
C ASP A 83 -4.23 -5.89 8.28
N ARG A 84 -3.27 -6.66 8.81
CA ARG A 84 -3.53 -7.69 9.83
C ARG A 84 -4.18 -7.10 11.08
N ALA A 85 -3.66 -5.99 11.59
CA ALA A 85 -4.23 -5.35 12.78
C ALA A 85 -5.69 -4.91 12.53
N SER A 86 -5.99 -4.36 11.36
CA SER A 86 -7.35 -3.96 10.99
C SER A 86 -8.31 -5.16 10.90
N VAL A 87 -7.84 -6.28 10.36
CA VAL A 87 -8.60 -7.54 10.27
C VAL A 87 -8.86 -8.10 11.66
N GLU A 88 -7.85 -8.18 12.52
CA GLU A 88 -7.98 -8.67 13.90
C GLU A 88 -8.92 -7.79 14.72
N PHE A 89 -8.80 -6.46 14.59
CA PHE A 89 -9.63 -5.50 15.29
C PHE A 89 -11.12 -5.65 14.93
N LYS A 90 -11.41 -5.85 13.64
CA LYS A 90 -12.77 -6.09 13.13
C LYS A 90 -13.29 -7.47 13.52
N ALA A 91 -12.50 -8.52 13.27
CA ALA A 91 -12.90 -9.91 13.53
C ALA A 91 -13.27 -10.15 14.99
N LYS A 92 -12.56 -9.50 15.92
CA LYS A 92 -12.80 -9.63 17.37
C LYS A 92 -13.67 -8.50 17.93
N ASN A 93 -14.20 -7.60 17.09
CA ASN A 93 -15.05 -6.47 17.49
C ASN A 93 -14.47 -5.64 18.66
N LEU A 94 -13.15 -5.40 18.67
CA LEU A 94 -12.45 -4.79 19.80
C LEU A 94 -12.85 -3.33 20.09
N LYS A 95 -13.49 -2.68 19.12
CA LYS A 95 -14.12 -1.37 19.31
C LYS A 95 -15.30 -1.44 20.29
N PHE A 96 -16.08 -2.51 20.22
CA PHE A 96 -17.36 -2.65 20.90
C PHE A 96 -17.34 -3.65 22.05
N ASP A 97 -16.22 -4.32 22.29
CA ASP A 97 -16.06 -5.24 23.43
C ASP A 97 -16.15 -4.46 24.76
N LYS A 98 -17.30 -4.55 25.41
CA LYS A 98 -17.59 -3.84 26.66
C LYS A 98 -16.74 -4.36 27.83
N ALA A 99 -16.45 -5.67 27.87
CA ALA A 99 -15.66 -6.26 28.95
C ALA A 99 -14.20 -5.82 28.85
N LEU A 100 -13.63 -5.87 27.64
CA LEU A 100 -12.27 -5.40 27.37
C LEU A 100 -12.14 -3.88 27.55
N ASN A 101 -13.12 -3.10 27.08
CA ASN A 101 -13.13 -1.65 27.24
C ASN A 101 -13.23 -1.21 28.70
N THR A 102 -13.98 -1.96 29.53
CA THR A 102 -14.09 -1.68 30.96
C THR A 102 -12.78 -2.04 31.69
N ARG A 103 -12.12 -3.12 31.28
CA ARG A 103 -10.86 -3.58 31.89
C ARG A 103 -9.65 -2.72 31.50
N CYS A 104 -9.56 -2.30 30.24
CA CYS A 104 -8.37 -1.65 29.68
C CYS A 104 -8.56 -0.15 29.38
N GLY A 105 -9.77 0.40 29.55
CA GLY A 105 -10.04 1.84 29.42
C GLY A 105 -10.24 2.34 27.98
N ASN A 106 -11.18 1.73 27.23
CA ASN A 106 -11.59 2.13 25.87
C ASN A 106 -10.42 2.61 24.98
N LEU A 107 -9.43 1.73 24.80
CA LEU A 107 -8.20 2.05 24.08
C LEU A 107 -8.44 2.35 22.60
N SER A 108 -9.53 1.86 22.01
CA SER A 108 -9.91 2.21 20.64
C SER A 108 -10.16 3.72 20.46
N THR A 109 -10.79 4.37 21.44
CA THR A 109 -11.05 5.82 21.40
C THR A 109 -9.79 6.61 21.73
N VAL A 110 -9.03 6.14 22.72
CA VAL A 110 -7.76 6.77 23.12
C VAL A 110 -6.76 6.73 21.97
N ALA A 111 -6.62 5.59 21.29
CA ALA A 111 -5.69 5.42 20.16
C ALA A 111 -5.93 6.44 19.04
N LEU A 112 -7.19 6.72 18.69
CA LEU A 112 -7.51 7.73 17.66
C LEU A 112 -7.05 9.14 18.05
N ARG A 113 -7.13 9.49 19.33
CA ARG A 113 -6.67 10.79 19.83
C ARG A 113 -5.13 10.84 19.90
N GLU A 114 -4.53 9.84 20.53
CA GLU A 114 -3.08 9.79 20.78
C GLU A 114 -2.27 9.69 19.49
N VAL A 115 -2.74 8.93 18.49
CA VAL A 115 -2.07 8.85 17.18
C VAL A 115 -1.99 10.22 16.51
N ASN A 116 -3.06 11.02 16.58
CA ASN A 116 -3.05 12.37 16.01
C ASN A 116 -2.10 13.30 16.79
N THR A 117 -2.13 13.26 18.11
CA THR A 117 -1.22 14.06 18.95
C THR A 117 0.25 13.68 18.71
N ASN A 118 0.55 12.39 18.60
CA ASN A 118 1.90 11.91 18.30
C ASN A 118 2.33 12.29 16.88
N PHE A 119 1.41 12.23 15.91
CA PHE A 119 1.69 12.67 14.55
C PHE A 119 2.00 14.17 14.47
N SER A 120 1.29 15.02 15.23
CA SER A 120 1.62 16.43 15.35
C SER A 120 3.00 16.69 15.97
N ARG A 121 3.54 15.74 16.74
CA ARG A 121 4.91 15.75 17.26
C ARG A 121 5.92 15.09 16.31
N GLY A 122 5.50 14.71 15.11
CA GLY A 122 6.35 14.08 14.09
C GLY A 122 6.66 12.62 14.36
N VAL A 123 5.78 11.89 15.08
CA VAL A 123 5.99 10.47 15.41
C VAL A 123 4.75 9.64 15.07
N VAL A 124 4.92 8.50 14.40
CA VAL A 124 3.83 7.54 14.11
C VAL A 124 4.26 6.15 14.55
N ALA A 125 3.50 5.53 15.46
CA ALA A 125 3.79 4.20 16.03
C ALA A 125 5.24 4.02 16.52
N GLY A 126 5.84 5.09 17.06
CA GLY A 126 7.22 5.10 17.58
C GLY A 126 8.29 5.44 16.54
N TRP A 127 7.94 5.62 15.26
CA TRP A 127 8.87 6.03 14.22
C TRP A 127 8.79 7.53 13.97
N LYS A 128 9.94 8.16 13.77
CA LYS A 128 10.01 9.59 13.43
C LYS A 128 9.57 9.77 11.98
N VAL A 129 8.55 10.59 11.76
CA VAL A 129 8.13 11.00 10.42
C VAL A 129 9.15 12.00 9.91
N ALA A 130 10.10 11.52 9.12
CA ALA A 130 11.00 12.39 8.39
C ALA A 130 10.18 13.10 7.29
N ALA A 131 10.42 14.40 7.10
CA ALA A 131 9.95 15.06 5.89
C ALA A 131 10.56 14.33 4.68
N PRO A 132 9.79 14.08 3.61
CA PRO A 132 10.34 13.47 2.40
C PRO A 132 11.37 14.43 1.79
N VAL A 133 12.64 14.22 2.11
CA VAL A 133 13.75 14.90 1.45
C VAL A 133 13.97 14.22 0.10
N GLY A 134 13.67 14.94 -0.99
CA GLY A 134 13.89 14.44 -2.35
C GLY A 134 12.73 13.69 -3.00
N ALA A 135 11.51 13.75 -2.46
CA ALA A 135 10.33 13.35 -3.23
C ALA A 135 10.04 14.42 -4.30
N GLU A 136 10.78 14.36 -5.41
CA GLU A 136 10.31 15.00 -6.63
C GLU A 136 8.93 14.42 -6.94
N ILE A 137 7.94 15.29 -7.06
CA ILE A 137 6.60 14.93 -7.49
C ILE A 137 6.76 14.35 -8.91
N GLY A 138 6.80 13.03 -9.02
CA GLY A 138 6.92 12.29 -10.29
C GLY A 138 5.72 12.45 -11.23
N ALA A 139 4.90 13.48 -11.04
CA ALA A 139 3.77 13.82 -11.88
C ALA A 139 4.19 14.48 -13.21
N GLY A 140 5.48 14.75 -13.46
CA GLY A 140 5.91 15.39 -14.70
C GLY A 140 5.74 14.51 -15.93
N ARG A 141 6.18 13.25 -15.86
CA ARG A 141 6.27 12.36 -17.03
C ARG A 141 4.94 11.70 -17.38
N GLU A 142 4.16 11.31 -16.37
CA GLU A 142 2.80 10.76 -16.51
C GLU A 142 1.86 11.77 -17.18
N VAL A 143 1.90 13.04 -16.74
CA VAL A 143 1.06 14.12 -17.29
C VAL A 143 1.45 14.45 -18.74
N LEU A 144 2.73 14.39 -19.08
CA LEU A 144 3.21 14.64 -20.44
C LEU A 144 2.73 13.54 -21.40
N CYS A 145 2.78 12.26 -20.98
CA CYS A 145 2.23 11.16 -21.77
C CYS A 145 0.73 11.33 -22.02
N VAL A 146 -0.06 11.63 -20.98
CA VAL A 146 -1.51 11.85 -21.12
C VAL A 146 -1.82 13.04 -22.02
N ALA A 147 -1.08 14.16 -21.87
CA ALA A 147 -1.27 15.34 -22.72
C ALA A 147 -0.99 15.05 -24.20
N VAL A 148 0.07 14.29 -24.51
CA VAL A 148 0.39 13.89 -25.89
C VAL A 148 -0.71 13.01 -26.48
N PHE A 149 -1.23 12.04 -25.72
CA PHE A 149 -2.35 11.21 -26.19
C PHE A 149 -3.60 12.04 -26.47
N VAL A 150 -3.97 12.95 -25.57
CA VAL A 150 -5.15 13.80 -25.74
C VAL A 150 -5.01 14.72 -26.96
N VAL A 151 -3.87 15.35 -27.16
CA VAL A 151 -3.61 16.20 -28.33
C VAL A 151 -3.65 15.39 -29.63
N MET A 152 -3.10 14.17 -29.64
CA MET A 152 -3.16 13.29 -30.80
C MET A 152 -4.60 12.88 -31.12
N TYR A 153 -5.41 12.54 -30.11
CA TYR A 153 -6.82 12.18 -30.30
C TYR A 153 -7.68 13.35 -30.80
N ILE A 154 -7.49 14.55 -30.25
CA ILE A 154 -8.22 15.75 -30.68
C ILE A 154 -7.77 16.17 -32.09
N GLY A 155 -6.47 16.09 -32.39
CA GLY A 155 -5.93 16.37 -33.72
C GLY A 155 -6.42 15.40 -34.79
N PHE A 156 -6.57 14.12 -34.46
CA PHE A 156 -7.12 13.11 -35.38
C PHE A 156 -8.62 13.28 -35.61
N GLY A 157 -9.37 13.73 -34.60
CA GLY A 157 -10.81 14.02 -34.71
C GLY A 157 -11.14 15.31 -35.46
N ALA A 158 -10.19 16.24 -35.61
CA ALA A 158 -10.36 17.49 -36.35
C ALA A 158 -9.96 17.39 -37.85
N CYS A 159 -9.45 16.25 -38.30
CA CYS A 159 -9.05 15.97 -39.69
C CYS A 159 -9.95 14.95 -40.42
N LEU A 160 -11.09 14.56 -39.82
CA LEU A 160 -12.20 13.84 -40.46
C LEU A 160 -13.38 14.78 -40.65
#